data_AF-A0A6G4YWM4-F1
#
_entry.id   AF-A0A6G4YWM4-F1
#
_cell.length_a   1.000
_cell.length_b   1.000
_cell.length_c   1.000
_cell.angle_alpha   90.00
_cell.angle_beta   90.00
_cell.angle_gamma   90.00
#
_symmetry.space_group_name_H-M   'P 1'
#
loop_
_entity.id
_entity.type
_entity.pdbx_description
1 polymer ?
#
loop_
_entity_poly.entity_id
_entity_poly.type
_entity_poly.pdbx_seq_one_letter_code
_entity_poly.pdbx_strand_id
1 'polypeptide(L)' 'MKIGTIADLHIDRHNKKTSEDYLEALVEIVKYKKLDILLIAGDISNHYQLTHQFITQLTKQLDIP' A
#
# COMPACT_ATOMS: atom_id res chain seq x y z
N MET A 1 -6.53 15.16 -11.87
CA MET A 1 -6.72 14.15 -10.82
C MET A 1 -6.22 12.81 -11.32
N LYS A 2 -5.14 12.30 -10.75
CA LYS A 2 -4.52 11.01 -11.06
C LYS A 2 -4.84 10.04 -9.94
N ILE A 3 -5.62 9.02 -10.25
CA ILE A 3 -6.01 8.00 -9.29
C ILE A 3 -5.20 6.74 -9.60
N GLY A 4 -4.42 6.29 -8.63
CA GLY A 4 -3.84 4.94 -8.65
C GLY A 4 -4.84 3.95 -8.08
N THR A 5 -4.96 2.77 -8.69
CA THR A 5 -5.80 1.69 -8.18
C THR A 5 -4.97 0.43 -8.10
N ILE A 6 -5.09 -0.31 -6.99
CA ILE A 6 -4.43 -1.60 -6.78
C ILE A 6 -5.28 -2.49 -5.88
N ALA A 7 -5.13 -3.81 -6.00
CA ALA A 7 -5.81 -4.82 -5.19
C ALA A 7 -4.90 -6.03 -4.98
N ASP A 8 -5.34 -6.98 -4.15
CA ASP A 8 -4.71 -8.30 -4.00
C ASP A 8 -3.21 -8.25 -3.63
N LEU A 9 -2.83 -7.30 -2.76
CA LEU A 9 -1.43 -7.12 -2.36
C LEU A 9 -0.88 -8.37 -1.67
N HIS A 10 -1.68 -8.99 -0.81
CA HIS A 10 -1.32 -10.16 0.00
C HIS A 10 0.10 -10.07 0.58
N ILE A 11 0.36 -8.99 1.32
CA ILE A 11 1.69 -8.64 1.87
C ILE A 11 2.23 -9.66 2.88
N ASP A 12 1.42 -10.63 3.29
CA ASP A 12 1.75 -11.73 4.21
C ASP A 12 2.00 -13.07 3.53
N ARG A 13 1.85 -13.16 2.19
CA ARG A 13 1.97 -14.45 1.47
C ARG A 13 3.34 -14.70 0.86
N HIS A 14 4.21 -13.69 0.75
CA HIS A 14 5.45 -13.81 -0.01
C HIS A 14 6.64 -14.22 0.87
N ASN A 15 7.31 -15.32 0.51
CA ASN A 15 8.40 -15.89 1.32
C ASN A 15 9.72 -15.08 1.34
N LYS A 16 9.79 -14.01 0.54
CA LYS A 16 11.03 -13.24 0.27
C LYS A 16 10.82 -11.74 0.41
N LYS A 17 9.57 -11.29 0.45
CA LYS A 17 9.18 -9.89 0.49
C LYS A 17 8.42 -9.66 1.78
N THR A 18 8.86 -8.66 2.52
CA THR A 18 8.24 -8.23 3.75
C THR A 18 7.14 -7.22 3.45
N SER A 19 6.25 -6.96 4.40
CA SER A 19 5.26 -5.87 4.27
C SER A 19 5.91 -4.51 4.00
N GLU A 20 7.12 -4.29 4.52
CA GLU A 20 7.87 -3.05 4.30
C GLU A 20 8.30 -2.89 2.84
N ASP A 21 8.67 -3.98 2.15
CA ASP A 21 9.00 -3.92 0.72
C ASP A 21 7.82 -3.42 -0.14
N TYR A 22 6.60 -3.83 0.20
CA TYR A 22 5.38 -3.38 -0.49
C TYR A 22 5.10 -1.92 -0.17
N LEU A 23 5.31 -1.52 1.09
CA LEU A 23 5.12 -0.16 1.56
C LEU A 23 6.03 0.81 0.81
N GLU A 24 7.33 0.51 0.76
CA GLU A 24 8.33 1.32 0.06
C GLU A 24 8.00 1.48 -1.43
N ALA A 25 7.67 0.37 -2.10
CA ALA A 25 7.32 0.38 -3.52
C ALA A 25 6.07 1.21 -3.81
N LEU A 26 5.04 1.12 -2.95
CA LEU A 26 3.82 1.93 -3.09
C LEU A 26 4.09 3.42 -2.87
N VAL A 27 4.88 3.76 -1.85
CA VAL A 27 5.24 5.16 -1.58
C VAL A 27 6.04 5.75 -2.75
N GLU A 28 7.00 4.98 -3.28
CA GLU A 28 7.81 5.38 -4.42
C GLU A 28 6.93 5.66 -5.64
N ILE A 29 6.04 4.72 -6.02
CA ILE A 29 5.25 4.87 -7.24
C ILE A 29 4.23 6.00 -7.13
N VAL A 30 3.64 6.22 -5.94
CA VAL A 30 2.74 7.34 -5.67
C VAL A 30 3.44 8.67 -5.92
N LYS A 31 4.64 8.85 -5.34
CA LYS A 31 5.44 10.07 -5.48
C LYS A 31 5.92 10.27 -6.91
N TYR A 32 6.45 9.21 -7.53
CA TYR A 32 6.99 9.25 -8.89
C TYR A 32 5.91 9.59 -9.92
N LYS A 33 4.72 8.98 -9.83
CA LYS A 33 3.60 9.24 -10.74
C LYS A 33 2.83 10.51 -10.40
N LYS A 34 3.10 11.10 -9.22
CA LYS A 34 2.38 12.25 -8.64
C LYS A 34 0.88 11.95 -8.58
N LEU A 35 0.52 10.84 -7.93
CA LEU A 35 -0.88 10.48 -7.74
C LEU A 35 -1.55 11.47 -6.80
N ASP A 36 -2.82 11.76 -7.05
CA ASP A 36 -3.65 12.61 -6.20
C ASP A 36 -4.48 11.76 -5.20
N ILE A 37 -4.76 10.49 -5.54
CA ILE A 37 -5.50 9.51 -4.73
C ILE A 37 -4.92 8.11 -4.98
N LEU A 38 -4.79 7.29 -3.94
CA LEU A 38 -4.48 5.86 -4.05
C LEU A 38 -5.64 5.01 -3.52
N LEU A 39 -6.35 4.32 -4.42
CA LEU A 39 -7.41 3.38 -4.05
C LEU A 39 -6.84 1.97 -3.91
N ILE A 40 -6.99 1.38 -2.73
CA ILE A 40 -6.68 -0.03 -2.47
C ILE A 40 -7.99 -0.80 -2.35
N ALA A 41 -8.30 -1.64 -3.34
CA ALA A 41 -9.63 -2.22 -3.53
C ALA A 41 -9.88 -3.54 -2.77
N GLY A 42 -8.98 -3.96 -1.89
CA GLY A 42 -9.16 -5.15 -1.05
C GLY A 42 -7.93 -6.06 -1.00
N ASP A 43 -8.06 -7.16 -0.26
CA ASP A 43 -7.09 -8.25 -0.18
C ASP A 43 -5.64 -7.82 0.09
N ILE A 44 -5.49 -6.94 1.08
CA ILE A 44 -4.18 -6.46 1.54
C ILE A 44 -3.40 -7.56 2.26
N SER A 45 -4.03 -8.27 3.19
CA SER A 45 -3.45 -9.40 3.93
C SER A 45 -4.54 -10.31 4.49
N ASN A 46 -4.19 -11.52 4.90
CA ASN A 46 -5.13 -12.44 5.58
C ASN A 46 -5.33 -12.09 7.07
N HIS A 47 -4.61 -11.10 7.61
CA HIS A 47 -4.61 -10.77 9.04
C HIS A 47 -4.97 -9.30 9.28
N TYR A 48 -6.12 -9.03 9.90
CA TYR A 48 -6.63 -7.66 10.02
C TYR A 48 -5.67 -6.71 10.76
N GLN A 49 -4.92 -7.20 11.76
CA GLN A 49 -3.93 -6.37 12.47
C GLN A 49 -2.81 -5.91 11.53
N LEU A 50 -2.34 -6.80 10.65
CA LEU A 50 -1.30 -6.49 9.68
C LEU A 50 -1.83 -5.51 8.63
N THR A 51 -3.04 -5.71 8.12
CA THR A 51 -3.71 -4.74 7.24
C THR A 51 -3.80 -3.36 7.89
N HIS A 52 -4.25 -3.28 9.14
CA HIS A 52 -4.38 -2.02 9.86
C HIS A 52 -3.03 -1.32 10.05
N GLN A 53 -1.99 -2.06 10.45
CA GLN A 53 -0.65 -1.54 10.62
C GLN A 53 -0.08 -1.01 9.30
N PHE A 54 -0.21 -1.79 8.22
CA PHE A 54 0.25 -1.43 6.89
C PHE A 54 -0.38 -0.14 6.38
N ILE A 55 -1.72 -0.02 6.45
CA ILE A 55 -2.43 1.19 6.05
C ILE A 55 -2.02 2.38 6.92
N THR A 56 -1.90 2.19 8.24
CA THR A 56 -1.46 3.27 9.15
C THR A 56 -0.06 3.77 8.78
N GLN A 57 0.87 2.89 8.43
CA GLN A 57 2.21 3.27 8.00
C GLN A 57 2.18 3.95 6.63
N LEU A 58 1.37 3.46 5.69
CA LEU A 58 1.24 4.03 4.34
C LEU A 58 0.70 5.46 4.39
N THR A 59 -0.37 5.70 5.16
CA THR A 59 -0.96 7.02 5.35
C THR A 59 -0.03 7.98 6.09
N LYS A 60 0.87 7.50 6.96
CA LYS A 60 1.90 8.37 7.57
C LYS A 60 2.97 8.84 6.59
N GLN A 61 3.21 8.09 5.52
CA GLN A 61 4.27 8.38 4.54
C GLN A 61 3.77 9.14 3.31
N LEU A 62 2.46 9.19 3.11
CA LEU A 62 1.79 9.80 1.97
C LEU A 62 0.89 10.95 2.43
N ASP A 63 0.90 12.03 1.67
CA ASP A 63 0.02 13.19 1.88
C ASP A 63 -1.11 13.19 0.84
N ILE A 64 -1.71 12.01 0.63
CA ILE A 64 -2.85 11.81 -0.27
C ILE A 64 -3.88 10.88 0.36
N PRO A 65 -5.17 11.01 -0.04
CA PRO A 65 -6.22 10.07 0.35
C PRO A 65 -5.98 8.65 -0.19
#